data_AF-A0A970DK68-F1
#
_entry.id   AF-A0A970DK68-F1
#
_cell.length_a   1.000
_cell.length_b   1.000
_cell.length_c   1.000
_cell.angle_alpha   90.00
_cell.angle_beta   90.00
_cell.angle_gamma   90.00
#
_symmetry.space_group_name_H-M   'P 1'
#
loop_
_entity.id
_entity.type
_entity.pdbx_description
1 polymer ?
#
loop_
_entity_poly.entity_id
_entity_poly.type
_entity_poly.pdbx_seq_one_letter_code
_entity_poly.pdbx_strand_id
1 'polypeptide(L)'
;DFGWIQTRINNGEYTWEMDFIGTPVVNGNKRVPIVADFFVVASNTKHPEEAYLFAKWMGFGKDGYNKRLELSNTVDGINQVNFPPIQADEELLDDYFSLYPEFTGLRTIIEAGKVIVEPPKYLPGYDDARYRGTYDAEHSMYQIIEKLRFGEVQIADIAEQLNARANALYQQVKSQFDDAIAQR
;
A
#
# COMPACT_ATOMS: atom_id res chain seq x y z
N ASP A 1 6.74 1.79 9.39
CA ASP A 1 5.78 0.68 9.55
C ASP A 1 5.12 0.82 10.93
N PHE A 2 3.79 0.63 11.02
CA PHE A 2 3.01 0.87 12.23
C PHE A 2 3.40 -0.07 13.38
N GLY A 3 3.72 -1.33 13.08
CA GLY A 3 4.20 -2.28 14.09
C GLY A 3 5.49 -1.79 14.77
N TRP A 4 6.45 -1.29 14.00
CA TRP A 4 7.69 -0.71 14.54
C TRP A 4 7.44 0.54 15.39
N ILE A 5 6.52 1.41 14.98
CA ILE A 5 6.16 2.61 15.76
C ILE A 5 5.50 2.20 17.09
N GLN A 6 4.56 1.26 17.06
CA GLN A 6 3.86 0.82 18.27
C GLN A 6 4.78 0.11 19.26
N THR A 7 5.73 -0.72 18.79
CA THR A 7 6.74 -1.31 19.66
C THR A 7 7.51 -0.23 20.44
N ARG A 8 7.86 0.88 19.79
CA ARG A 8 8.55 2.01 20.44
C ARG A 8 7.66 2.76 21.43
N ILE A 9 6.37 2.92 21.12
CA ILE A 9 5.38 3.46 22.06
C ILE A 9 5.32 2.57 23.32
N ASN A 10 5.15 1.27 23.12
CA ASN A 10 5.04 0.29 24.22
C ASN A 10 6.31 0.24 25.07
N ASN A 11 7.48 0.47 24.46
CA ASN A 11 8.77 0.56 25.15
C ASN A 11 8.99 1.91 25.86
N GLY A 12 8.05 2.86 25.76
CA GLY A 12 8.17 4.18 26.38
C GLY A 12 9.19 5.11 25.72
N GLU A 13 9.60 4.85 24.47
CA GLU A 13 10.54 5.72 23.75
C GLU A 13 9.92 7.08 23.39
N TYR A 14 8.59 7.16 23.33
CA TYR A 14 7.83 8.38 23.08
C TYR A 14 7.07 8.79 24.35
N THR A 15 7.22 10.06 24.76
CA THR A 15 6.58 10.60 25.97
C THR A 15 5.28 11.34 25.67
N TRP A 16 4.79 11.27 24.44
CA TRP A 16 3.60 11.96 23.95
C TRP A 16 2.62 10.96 23.36
N GLU A 17 1.33 11.27 23.46
CA GLU A 17 0.27 10.51 22.80
C GLU A 17 0.42 10.65 21.28
N MET A 18 0.37 9.51 20.58
CA MET A 18 0.50 9.47 19.13
C MET A 18 -0.74 8.83 18.52
N ASP A 19 -1.23 9.45 17.45
CA ASP A 19 -2.29 8.93 16.61
C ASP A 19 -1.94 9.15 15.13
N PHE A 20 -2.53 8.32 14.27
CA PHE A 20 -2.44 8.47 12.82
C PHE A 20 -3.74 9.02 12.26
N ILE A 21 -3.73 10.31 11.92
CA ILE A 21 -4.90 11.00 11.37
C ILE A 21 -5.00 10.96 9.83
N GLY A 22 -4.04 10.30 9.17
CA GLY A 22 -3.99 10.18 7.70
C GLY A 22 -3.51 11.44 6.99
N THR A 23 -3.92 11.60 5.73
CA THR A 23 -3.58 12.77 4.92
C THR A 23 -4.54 13.95 5.15
N PRO A 24 -4.08 15.20 4.96
CA PRO A 24 -4.95 16.37 5.03
C PRO A 24 -6.11 16.31 4.03
N VAL A 25 -7.21 16.97 4.38
CA VAL A 25 -8.33 17.20 3.46
C VAL A 25 -8.01 18.41 2.58
N VAL A 26 -8.06 18.24 1.26
CA VAL A 26 -7.87 19.33 0.28
C VAL A 26 -9.13 19.43 -0.57
N ASN A 27 -9.76 20.61 -0.60
CA ASN A 27 -11.01 20.86 -1.33
C ASN A 27 -12.10 19.82 -1.02
N GLY A 28 -12.28 19.49 0.26
CA GLY A 28 -13.26 18.50 0.71
C GLY A 28 -12.89 17.03 0.46
N ASN A 29 -11.72 16.75 -0.14
CA ASN A 29 -11.30 15.40 -0.48
C ASN A 29 -10.15 14.94 0.42
N LYS A 30 -10.35 13.83 1.15
CA LYS A 30 -9.28 13.09 1.82
C LYS A 30 -8.78 11.99 0.89
N ARG A 31 -7.49 11.99 0.56
CA ARG A 31 -6.88 10.99 -0.32
C ARG A 31 -5.86 10.17 0.47
N VAL A 32 -6.26 9.00 0.96
CA VAL A 32 -5.38 8.12 1.73
C VAL A 32 -4.88 7.01 0.80
N PRO A 33 -3.59 7.01 0.41
CA PRO A 33 -3.02 5.88 -0.30
C PRO A 33 -2.81 4.70 0.65
N ILE A 34 -2.96 3.48 0.14
CA ILE A 34 -2.56 2.25 0.84
C ILE A 34 -1.55 1.48 0.02
N VAL A 35 -0.64 0.81 0.73
CA VAL A 35 0.27 -0.18 0.18
C VAL A 35 -0.38 -1.55 0.34
N ALA A 36 -0.79 -2.18 -0.76
CA ALA A 36 -1.31 -3.54 -0.72
C ALA A 36 -0.17 -4.53 -0.99
N ASP A 37 0.01 -5.50 -0.11
CA ASP A 37 0.92 -6.62 -0.31
C ASP A 37 0.13 -7.86 -0.70
N PHE A 38 0.62 -8.58 -1.71
CA PHE A 38 -0.12 -9.66 -2.37
C PHE A 38 0.57 -10.99 -2.14
N PHE A 39 -0.23 -12.02 -1.82
CA PHE A 39 0.18 -13.41 -2.02
C PHE A 39 -0.22 -13.83 -3.42
N VAL A 40 0.74 -14.39 -4.17
CA VAL A 40 0.51 -14.87 -5.54
C VAL A 40 0.80 -16.37 -5.61
N VAL A 41 -0.06 -17.10 -6.32
CA VAL A 41 0.14 -18.52 -6.63
C VAL A 41 0.73 -18.61 -8.03
N ALA A 42 1.86 -19.31 -8.16
CA ALA A 42 2.49 -19.51 -9.46
C ALA A 42 1.55 -20.28 -10.40
N SER A 43 1.36 -19.79 -11.62
CA SER A 43 0.40 -20.36 -12.58
C SER A 43 0.74 -21.78 -13.04
N ASN A 44 1.98 -22.22 -12.86
CA ASN A 44 2.48 -23.54 -13.23
C ASN A 44 2.71 -24.47 -12.03
N THR A 45 2.21 -24.12 -10.83
CA THR A 45 2.32 -24.99 -9.66
C THR A 45 1.65 -26.34 -9.91
N LYS A 46 2.25 -27.42 -9.38
CA LYS A 46 1.63 -28.76 -9.39
C LYS A 46 0.62 -28.96 -8.25
N HIS A 47 0.54 -28.00 -7.32
CA HIS A 47 -0.27 -28.05 -6.11
C HIS A 47 -1.12 -26.76 -5.98
N PRO A 48 -2.04 -26.50 -6.93
CA PRO A 48 -2.78 -25.23 -6.97
C PRO A 48 -3.72 -25.05 -5.77
N GLU A 49 -4.34 -26.14 -5.31
CA GLU A 49 -5.27 -26.10 -4.18
C GLU A 49 -4.52 -25.85 -2.87
N GLU A 50 -3.45 -26.59 -2.59
CA GLU A 50 -2.67 -26.45 -1.38
C GLU A 50 -1.97 -25.08 -1.33
N ALA A 51 -1.46 -24.60 -2.47
CA ALA A 51 -0.88 -23.26 -2.57
C ALA A 51 -1.92 -22.18 -2.29
N TYR A 52 -3.14 -22.33 -2.82
CA TYR A 52 -4.24 -21.39 -2.54
C TYR A 52 -4.65 -21.41 -1.05
N LEU A 53 -4.82 -22.60 -0.46
CA LEU A 53 -5.20 -22.73 0.94
C LEU A 53 -4.14 -22.13 1.87
N PHE A 54 -2.86 -22.35 1.56
CA PHE A 54 -1.76 -21.73 2.30
C PHE A 54 -1.72 -20.21 2.13
N ALA A 55 -1.87 -19.70 0.90
CA ALA A 55 -1.93 -18.27 0.64
C ALA A 55 -3.13 -17.60 1.33
N LYS A 56 -4.29 -18.27 1.37
CA LYS A 56 -5.46 -17.84 2.14
C LYS A 56 -5.12 -17.77 3.61
N TRP A 57 -4.58 -18.84 4.20
CA TRP A 57 -4.21 -18.87 5.62
C TRP A 57 -3.20 -17.77 5.97
N MET A 58 -2.22 -17.52 5.11
CA MET A 58 -1.21 -16.47 5.31
C MET A 58 -1.70 -15.04 5.01
N GLY A 59 -2.82 -14.88 4.30
CA GLY A 59 -3.32 -13.60 3.82
C GLY A 59 -4.64 -13.21 4.47
N PHE A 60 -5.73 -13.53 3.77
CA PHE A 60 -7.09 -13.07 4.07
C PHE A 60 -7.97 -14.11 4.79
N GLY A 61 -7.41 -15.23 5.22
CA GLY A 61 -8.11 -16.25 5.98
C GLY A 61 -8.26 -15.85 7.45
N LYS A 62 -9.50 -15.89 7.98
CA LYS A 62 -9.80 -15.55 9.38
C LYS A 62 -8.95 -16.35 10.37
N ASP A 63 -8.87 -17.67 10.20
CA ASP A 63 -8.12 -18.55 11.12
C ASP A 63 -6.63 -18.19 11.21
N GLY A 64 -5.99 -17.90 10.08
CA GLY A 64 -4.58 -17.54 10.06
C GLY A 64 -4.32 -16.13 10.58
N TYR A 65 -5.23 -15.18 10.33
CA TYR A 65 -5.15 -13.84 10.90
C TYR A 65 -5.31 -13.88 12.43
N ASN A 66 -6.30 -14.60 12.95
CA ASN A 66 -6.50 -14.82 14.38
C ASN A 66 -5.27 -15.45 15.04
N LYS A 67 -4.64 -16.42 14.36
CA LYS A 67 -3.41 -17.01 14.88
C LYS A 67 -2.28 -15.97 15.00
N ARG A 68 -2.17 -15.01 14.08
CA ARG A 68 -1.16 -13.93 14.18
C ARG A 68 -1.45 -12.97 15.33
N LEU A 69 -2.72 -12.64 15.55
CA LEU A 69 -3.14 -11.82 16.70
C LEU A 69 -2.84 -12.55 18.03
N GLU A 70 -3.15 -13.84 18.12
CA GLU A 70 -2.80 -14.68 19.28
C GLU A 70 -1.29 -14.65 19.53
N LEU A 71 -0.47 -14.91 18.51
CA LEU A 71 1.00 -14.95 18.62
C LEU A 71 1.60 -13.60 19.03
N SER A 72 1.00 -12.49 18.58
CA SER A 72 1.41 -11.13 18.97
C SER A 72 1.27 -10.85 20.47
N ASN A 73 0.38 -11.59 21.16
CA ASN A 73 0.11 -11.41 22.58
C ASN A 73 0.72 -12.50 23.47
N THR A 74 1.06 -13.66 22.89
CA THR A 74 1.42 -14.87 23.65
C THR A 74 2.86 -15.31 23.50
N VAL A 75 3.59 -14.80 22.50
CA VAL A 75 4.97 -15.20 22.23
C VAL A 75 5.90 -13.99 22.32
N ASP A 76 6.78 -14.02 23.30
CA ASP A 76 7.80 -13.00 23.48
C ASP A 76 8.71 -12.88 22.25
N GLY A 77 8.96 -11.64 21.82
CA GLY A 77 9.84 -11.33 20.69
C GLY A 77 9.16 -11.38 19.31
N ILE A 78 7.88 -11.78 19.22
CA ILE A 78 7.09 -11.61 18.01
C ILE A 78 6.53 -10.18 17.98
N ASN A 79 6.73 -9.49 16.84
CA ASN A 79 6.13 -8.17 16.64
C ASN A 79 4.61 -8.28 16.48
N GLN A 80 3.89 -7.28 16.98
CA GLN A 80 2.46 -7.14 16.75
C GLN A 80 2.11 -7.11 15.26
N VAL A 81 0.96 -7.66 14.90
CA VAL A 81 0.42 -7.62 13.53
C VAL A 81 0.31 -6.17 13.05
N ASN A 82 1.07 -5.79 12.03
CA ASN A 82 1.23 -4.41 11.58
C ASN A 82 0.28 -3.98 10.45
N PHE A 83 -0.70 -4.81 10.08
CA PHE A 83 -1.68 -4.51 9.04
C PHE A 83 -3.10 -4.90 9.47
N PRO A 84 -4.12 -4.08 9.16
CA PRO A 84 -5.51 -4.40 9.46
C PRO A 84 -6.02 -5.57 8.61
N PRO A 85 -7.07 -6.29 9.03
CA PRO A 85 -7.67 -7.32 8.21
C PRO A 85 -8.23 -6.71 6.92
N ILE A 86 -8.10 -7.42 5.80
CA ILE A 86 -8.70 -7.01 4.52
C ILE A 86 -10.17 -7.45 4.42
N GLN A 87 -10.56 -8.42 5.26
CA GLN A 87 -11.92 -8.93 5.36
C GLN A 87 -12.81 -7.86 6.00
N ALA A 88 -14.03 -7.71 5.48
CA ALA A 88 -15.08 -6.96 6.15
C ALA A 88 -15.64 -7.78 7.33
N ASP A 89 -14.86 -7.88 8.40
CA ASP A 89 -15.17 -8.62 9.62
C ASP A 89 -14.89 -7.70 10.82
N GLU A 90 -15.96 -7.25 11.49
CA GLU A 90 -15.87 -6.27 12.59
C GLU A 90 -15.12 -6.84 13.80
N GLU A 91 -15.29 -8.13 14.10
CA GLU A 91 -14.60 -8.81 15.20
C GLU A 91 -13.10 -8.84 14.95
N LEU A 92 -12.67 -9.19 13.73
CA LEU A 92 -11.24 -9.15 13.37
C LEU A 92 -10.65 -7.74 13.45
N LEU A 93 -11.45 -6.73 13.09
CA LEU A 93 -11.03 -5.34 13.15
C LEU A 93 -10.88 -4.87 14.60
N ASP A 94 -11.82 -5.22 15.47
CA ASP A 94 -11.77 -4.94 16.89
C ASP A 94 -10.57 -5.64 17.56
N ASP A 95 -10.34 -6.92 17.26
CA ASP A 95 -9.20 -7.66 17.78
C ASP A 95 -7.87 -7.05 17.31
N TYR A 96 -7.78 -6.61 16.06
CA TYR A 96 -6.61 -5.86 15.58
C TYR A 96 -6.42 -4.56 16.38
N PHE A 97 -7.46 -3.76 16.58
CA PHE A 97 -7.35 -2.50 17.33
C PHE A 97 -7.16 -2.69 18.83
N SER A 98 -7.39 -3.88 19.38
CA SER A 98 -6.97 -4.20 20.75
C SER A 98 -5.45 -4.12 20.93
N LEU A 99 -4.67 -4.33 19.84
CA LEU A 99 -3.21 -4.16 19.83
C LEU A 99 -2.77 -2.68 19.75
N TYR A 100 -3.67 -1.80 19.29
CA TYR A 100 -3.42 -0.39 18.97
C TYR A 100 -4.53 0.54 19.51
N PRO A 101 -4.84 0.53 20.82
CA PRO A 101 -6.01 1.22 21.37
C PRO A 101 -6.01 2.74 21.15
N GLU A 102 -4.82 3.35 21.08
CA GLU A 102 -4.67 4.80 20.91
C GLU A 102 -4.83 5.26 19.45
N PHE A 103 -4.82 4.34 18.47
CA PHE A 103 -4.83 4.69 17.04
C PHE A 103 -6.25 4.90 16.49
N THR A 104 -7.03 5.74 17.17
CA THR A 104 -8.43 6.03 16.84
C THR A 104 -8.59 6.69 15.46
N GLY A 105 -7.64 7.53 15.03
CA GLY A 105 -7.62 8.13 13.70
C GLY A 105 -7.41 7.09 12.60
N LEU A 106 -6.55 6.10 12.84
CA LEU A 106 -6.31 5.00 11.90
C LEU A 106 -7.56 4.14 11.75
N ARG A 107 -8.22 3.82 12.88
CA ARG A 107 -9.51 3.10 12.88
C ARG A 107 -10.56 3.81 12.03
N THR A 108 -10.73 5.11 12.26
CA THR A 108 -11.67 5.94 11.48
C THR A 108 -11.37 5.89 9.98
N ILE A 109 -10.10 5.88 9.57
CA ILE A 109 -9.70 5.82 8.16
C ILE A 109 -10.05 4.47 7.54
N ILE A 110 -9.77 3.38 8.26
CA ILE A 110 -10.03 2.01 7.78
C ILE A 110 -11.54 1.77 7.68
N GLU A 111 -12.31 2.13 8.70
CA GLU A 111 -13.78 2.00 8.71
C GLU A 111 -14.45 2.86 7.63
N ALA A 112 -13.87 4.03 7.30
CA ALA A 112 -14.38 4.84 6.19
C ALA A 112 -14.24 4.15 4.82
N GLY A 113 -13.30 3.21 4.67
CA GLY A 113 -13.10 2.40 3.45
C GLY A 113 -12.73 3.19 2.19
N LYS A 114 -12.42 4.48 2.31
CA LYS A 114 -12.12 5.38 1.18
C LYS A 114 -10.62 5.54 1.01
N VAL A 115 -10.03 4.62 0.25
CA VAL A 115 -8.58 4.53 0.04
C VAL A 115 -8.23 4.45 -1.44
N ILE A 116 -6.99 4.83 -1.77
CA ILE A 116 -6.39 4.68 -3.09
C ILE A 116 -5.37 3.55 -2.98
N VAL A 117 -5.59 2.44 -3.67
CA VAL A 117 -4.58 1.37 -3.70
C VAL A 117 -3.41 1.84 -4.56
N GLU A 118 -2.19 1.72 -4.06
CA GLU A 118 -1.03 2.06 -4.86
C GLU A 118 -0.92 1.13 -6.09
N PRO A 119 -0.65 1.67 -7.28
CA PRO A 119 -0.63 0.89 -8.51
C PRO A 119 0.66 0.11 -8.88
N PRO A 120 1.87 0.27 -8.27
CA PRO A 120 3.10 -0.31 -8.82
C PRO A 120 3.09 -1.84 -8.94
N LYS A 121 2.28 -2.53 -8.12
CA LYS A 121 2.23 -4.00 -8.09
C LYS A 121 1.19 -4.61 -9.03
N TYR A 122 0.22 -3.84 -9.53
CA TYR A 122 -0.89 -4.38 -10.32
C TYR A 122 -1.18 -3.63 -11.63
N LEU A 123 -0.68 -2.41 -11.80
CA LEU A 123 -0.92 -1.61 -13.00
C LEU A 123 0.31 -1.65 -13.92
N PRO A 124 0.25 -2.33 -15.07
CA PRO A 124 1.34 -2.30 -16.05
C PRO A 124 1.70 -0.87 -16.45
N GLY A 125 3.00 -0.60 -16.57
CA GLY A 125 3.52 0.71 -16.99
C GLY A 125 3.54 1.80 -15.91
N TYR A 126 3.01 1.54 -14.70
CA TYR A 126 3.03 2.53 -13.63
C TYR A 126 4.46 2.93 -13.23
N ASP A 127 5.37 1.95 -13.14
CA ASP A 127 6.76 2.20 -12.73
C ASP A 127 7.48 3.15 -13.71
N ASP A 128 7.26 2.97 -15.01
CA ASP A 128 7.81 3.87 -16.03
C ASP A 128 7.14 5.25 -15.98
N ALA A 129 5.81 5.28 -15.92
CA ALA A 129 5.05 6.53 -15.87
C ALA A 129 5.33 7.38 -14.62
N ARG A 130 5.71 6.75 -13.50
CA ARG A 130 5.96 7.45 -12.22
C ARG A 130 7.44 7.65 -11.91
N TYR A 131 8.30 6.70 -12.27
CA TYR A 131 9.67 6.66 -11.78
C TYR A 131 10.72 6.62 -12.90
N ARG A 132 10.68 5.59 -13.75
CA ARG A 132 11.83 5.23 -14.59
C ARG A 132 11.80 5.79 -16.00
N GLY A 133 10.62 6.09 -16.53
CA GLY A 133 10.46 6.55 -17.90
C GLY A 133 11.14 7.90 -18.13
N THR A 134 11.50 8.17 -19.39
CA THR A 134 12.10 9.43 -19.80
C THR A 134 11.05 10.54 -19.80
N TYR A 135 11.32 11.65 -19.11
CA TYR A 135 10.50 12.86 -19.17
C TYR A 135 10.99 13.80 -20.29
N ASP A 136 12.30 14.07 -20.31
CA ASP A 136 13.01 14.87 -21.31
C ASP A 136 14.45 14.34 -21.53
N ALA A 137 15.32 15.10 -22.22
CA ALA A 137 16.68 14.67 -22.54
C ALA A 137 17.61 14.51 -21.32
N GLU A 138 17.27 15.16 -20.20
CA GLU A 138 18.13 15.25 -19.00
C GLU A 138 17.49 14.58 -17.78
N HIS A 139 16.17 14.34 -17.81
CA HIS A 139 15.39 13.90 -16.66
C HIS A 139 14.52 12.68 -16.94
N SER A 140 14.46 11.79 -15.94
CA SER A 140 13.41 10.79 -15.78
C SER A 140 12.14 11.37 -15.15
N MET A 141 11.05 10.61 -15.20
CA MET A 141 9.79 10.93 -14.50
C MET A 141 10.02 11.13 -12.99
N TYR A 142 10.86 10.30 -12.36
CA TYR A 142 11.23 10.50 -10.95
C TYR A 142 11.92 11.85 -10.74
N GLN A 143 12.94 12.17 -11.54
CA GLN A 143 13.75 13.37 -11.37
C GLN A 143 12.95 14.65 -11.52
N ILE A 144 12.05 14.75 -12.51
CA ILE A 144 11.22 15.94 -12.68
C ILE A 144 10.21 16.10 -11.53
N ILE A 145 9.65 14.99 -11.01
CA ILE A 145 8.73 15.01 -9.86
C ILE A 145 9.47 15.40 -8.56
N GLU A 146 10.71 14.95 -8.38
CA GLU A 146 11.58 15.40 -7.27
C GLU A 146 11.82 16.91 -7.33
N LYS A 147 12.20 17.42 -8.51
CA LYS A 147 12.38 18.87 -8.74
C LYS A 147 11.12 19.67 -8.40
N LEU A 148 9.94 19.17 -8.81
CA LEU A 148 8.67 19.76 -8.44
C LEU A 148 8.48 19.77 -6.91
N ARG A 149 8.75 18.63 -6.24
CA ARG A 149 8.59 18.51 -4.79
C ARG A 149 9.50 19.47 -4.02
N PHE A 150 10.71 19.72 -4.52
CA PHE A 150 11.65 20.67 -3.93
C PHE A 150 11.46 22.13 -4.40
N GLY A 151 10.48 22.39 -5.27
CA GLY A 151 10.17 23.73 -5.76
C GLY A 151 11.18 24.28 -6.79
N GLU A 152 12.02 23.42 -7.36
CA GLU A 152 12.96 23.79 -8.43
C GLU A 152 12.25 24.04 -9.78
N VAL A 153 11.04 23.49 -9.94
CA VAL A 153 10.14 23.75 -11.07
C VAL A 153 8.72 23.97 -10.56
N GLN A 154 7.92 24.75 -11.28
CA GLN A 154 6.52 24.97 -10.93
C GLN A 154 5.61 23.96 -11.63
N ILE A 155 4.57 23.50 -10.94
CA ILE A 155 3.57 22.60 -11.56
C ILE A 155 2.91 23.23 -12.79
N ALA A 156 2.69 24.54 -12.78
CA ALA A 156 2.09 25.26 -13.90
C ALA A 156 2.94 25.15 -15.19
N ASP A 157 4.26 25.02 -15.06
CA ASP A 157 5.16 24.95 -16.20
C ASP A 157 5.24 23.53 -16.79
N ILE A 158 5.10 22.51 -15.94
CA ILE A 158 5.35 21.11 -16.33
C ILE A 158 4.10 20.25 -16.42
N ALA A 159 2.93 20.70 -15.93
CA ALA A 159 1.75 19.85 -15.75
C ALA A 159 1.29 19.17 -17.03
N GLU A 160 1.21 19.91 -18.15
CA GLU A 160 0.76 19.37 -19.42
C GLU A 160 1.73 18.32 -19.97
N GLN A 161 3.02 18.64 -20.01
CA GLN A 161 4.05 17.71 -20.48
C GLN A 161 4.17 16.50 -19.56
N LEU A 162 4.12 16.68 -18.24
CA LEU A 162 4.19 15.60 -17.27
C LEU A 162 3.03 14.62 -17.46
N ASN A 163 1.81 15.14 -17.62
CA ASN A 163 0.63 14.32 -17.89
C ASN A 163 0.74 13.60 -19.25
N ALA A 164 1.15 14.30 -20.31
CA ALA A 164 1.31 13.70 -21.63
C ALA A 164 2.35 12.56 -21.63
N ARG A 165 3.51 12.78 -20.99
CA ARG A 165 4.58 11.77 -20.87
C ARG A 165 4.15 10.57 -20.04
N ALA A 166 3.56 10.80 -18.87
CA ALA A 166 3.07 9.72 -18.02
C ALA A 166 2.06 8.83 -18.76
N ASN A 167 1.10 9.43 -19.47
CA ASN A 167 0.10 8.69 -20.24
C ASN A 167 0.73 7.95 -21.43
N ALA A 168 1.67 8.56 -22.15
CA ALA A 168 2.34 7.89 -23.27
C ALA A 168 3.11 6.64 -22.81
N LEU A 169 3.87 6.75 -21.72
CA LEU A 169 4.62 5.65 -21.11
C LEU A 169 3.68 4.52 -20.65
N TYR A 170 2.58 4.88 -19.98
CA TYR A 170 1.55 3.93 -19.58
C TYR A 170 0.97 3.19 -20.79
N GLN A 171 0.54 3.91 -21.82
CA GLN A 171 -0.11 3.31 -22.99
C GLN A 171 0.84 2.38 -23.77
N GLN A 172 2.12 2.75 -23.86
CA GLN A 172 3.13 1.92 -24.49
C GLN A 172 3.25 0.55 -23.78
N VAL A 173 3.43 0.55 -22.47
CA VAL A 173 3.58 -0.70 -21.70
C VAL A 173 2.27 -1.47 -21.64
N LYS A 174 1.13 -0.78 -21.57
CA LYS A 174 -0.19 -1.42 -21.59
C LYS A 174 -0.41 -2.18 -22.90
N SER A 175 -0.07 -1.59 -24.05
CA SER A 175 -0.14 -2.26 -25.35
C SER A 175 0.73 -3.52 -25.38
N GLN A 176 1.98 -3.43 -24.91
CA GLN A 176 2.89 -4.58 -24.86
C GLN A 176 2.36 -5.71 -23.97
N PHE A 177 1.77 -5.35 -22.82
CA PHE A 177 1.13 -6.30 -21.93
C PHE A 177 -0.05 -6.99 -22.61
N ASP A 178 -0.93 -6.23 -23.27
CA ASP A 178 -2.11 -6.78 -23.96
C ASP A 178 -1.70 -7.73 -25.10
N ASP A 179 -0.69 -7.35 -25.87
CA ASP A 179 -0.15 -8.19 -26.95
C ASP A 179 0.43 -9.51 -26.40
N ALA A 180 1.14 -9.46 -25.26
CA ALA A 180 1.70 -10.65 -24.63
C ALA A 180 0.63 -11.58 -24.05
N ILE A 181 -0.47 -11.03 -23.52
CA ILE A 181 -1.59 -11.81 -23.03
C ILE A 181 -2.39 -12.42 -24.18
N ALA A 182 -2.57 -11.72 -25.30
CA ALA A 182 -3.27 -12.24 -26.47
C ALA A 182 -2.56 -13.44 -27.14
N GLN A 183 -1.26 -13.61 -26.89
CA GLN A 183 -0.45 -14.72 -27.40
C GLN A 183 -0.36 -15.93 -26.46
N ARG A 184 -0.96 -15.86 -25.26
CA ARG A 184 -1.03 -16.98 -24.30
C ARG A 184 -2.20 -17.90 -24.58
#